data_AF-A0A946ZAB7-F1
#
_entry.id   AF-A0A946ZAB7-F1
#
_cell.length_a   1.000
_cell.length_b   1.000
_cell.length_c   1.000
_cell.angle_alpha   90.00
_cell.angle_beta   90.00
_cell.angle_gamma   90.00
#
_symmetry.space_group_name_H-M   'P 1'
#
loop_
_entity.id
_entity.type
_entity.pdbx_description
1 polymer ?
#
loop_
_entity_poly.entity_id
_entity_poly.type
_entity_poly.pdbx_seq_one_letter_code
_entity_poly.pdbx_strand_id
1 'polypeptide(L)'
;MELKKVVITGGPGTGKTTVIQSLADKGFTCVPEIIRTMTEAAKLEDNQNEITTNPLAFVDDPMAFNQKLLHGRTQQYIDASKGESELIFFDRGIPDVLAYMDY
;
A
#
# COMPACT_ATOMS: atom_id res chain seq x y z
N MET A 1 -25.57 -5.11 -4.97
CA MET A 1 -25.48 -4.23 -3.78
C MET A 1 -24.49 -3.11 -4.07
N GLU A 2 -24.43 -2.07 -3.24
CA GLU A 2 -23.39 -1.04 -3.38
C GLU A 2 -22.03 -1.61 -2.91
N LEU A 3 -20.97 -1.41 -3.70
CA LEU A 3 -19.61 -1.83 -3.37
C LEU A 3 -19.13 -1.16 -2.07
N LYS A 4 -18.77 -1.96 -1.08
CA LYS A 4 -18.17 -1.49 0.18
C LYS A 4 -16.65 -1.54 0.12
N LYS A 5 -16.01 -0.49 0.60
CA LYS A 5 -14.55 -0.36 0.66
C LYS A 5 -14.13 -0.15 2.11
N VAL A 6 -13.23 -1.00 2.60
CA VAL A 6 -12.75 -0.97 3.98
C VAL A 6 -11.25 -0.77 3.97
N VAL A 7 -10.77 0.23 4.72
CA VAL A 7 -9.34 0.49 4.89
C VAL A 7 -8.88 -0.08 6.22
N ILE A 8 -7.78 -0.84 6.20
CA ILE A 8 -7.06 -1.28 7.41
C ILE A 8 -5.80 -0.44 7.51
N THR A 9 -5.76 0.49 8.47
CA THR A 9 -4.64 1.40 8.73
C THR A 9 -4.11 1.24 10.17
N GLY A 10 -2.91 1.77 10.43
CA GLY A 10 -2.23 1.72 11.73
C GLY A 10 -0.70 1.68 11.60
N GLY A 11 0.00 1.87 12.72
CA GLY A 11 1.47 1.93 12.76
C GLY A 11 2.20 0.67 12.27
N PRO A 12 3.50 0.75 11.96
CA PRO A 12 4.30 -0.42 11.59
C PRO A 12 4.30 -1.48 12.71
N GLY A 13 4.40 -2.76 12.34
CA GLY A 13 4.45 -3.88 13.30
C GLY A 13 3.13 -4.28 13.97
N THR A 14 2.00 -3.64 13.65
CA THR A 14 0.70 -3.91 14.31
C THR A 14 -0.10 -5.09 13.74
N GLY A 15 0.49 -5.91 12.87
CA GLY A 15 -0.17 -7.12 12.33
C GLY A 15 -1.18 -6.90 11.20
N LYS A 16 -1.31 -5.69 10.64
CA LYS A 16 -2.24 -5.38 9.52
C LYS A 16 -2.10 -6.32 8.34
N THR A 17 -0.87 -6.57 7.90
CA THR A 17 -0.60 -7.45 6.75
C THR A 17 -1.05 -8.89 7.03
N THR A 18 -0.93 -9.38 8.27
CA THR A 18 -1.45 -10.68 8.68
C THR A 18 -2.98 -10.73 8.57
N VAL A 19 -3.66 -9.66 8.96
CA VAL A 19 -5.13 -9.55 8.82
C VAL A 19 -5.55 -9.53 7.35
N ILE A 20 -4.87 -8.73 6.51
CA ILE A 20 -5.14 -8.65 5.07
C ILE A 20 -4.93 -10.02 4.41
N GLN A 21 -3.84 -10.73 4.74
CA GLN A 21 -3.59 -12.06 4.19
C GLN A 21 -4.70 -13.05 4.60
N SER A 22 -5.11 -13.04 5.86
CA SER A 22 -6.20 -13.90 6.33
C SER A 22 -7.55 -13.59 5.64
N LEU A 23 -7.80 -12.33 5.26
CA LEU A 23 -8.98 -11.95 4.48
C LEU A 23 -8.87 -12.45 3.04
N ALA A 24 -7.70 -12.33 2.42
CA ALA A 24 -7.46 -12.88 1.08
C ALA A 24 -7.62 -14.40 1.06
N ASP A 25 -7.10 -15.12 2.05
CA ASP A 25 -7.21 -16.58 2.19
C ASP A 25 -8.67 -17.04 2.35
N LYS A 26 -9.56 -16.14 2.85
CA LYS A 26 -11.01 -16.37 2.94
C LYS A 26 -11.77 -16.01 1.67
N GLY A 27 -11.08 -15.60 0.60
CA GLY A 27 -11.67 -15.26 -0.69
C GLY A 27 -12.14 -13.81 -0.83
N PHE A 28 -11.79 -12.91 0.11
CA PHE A 28 -12.10 -11.49 -0.05
C PHE A 28 -11.10 -10.79 -0.97
N THR A 29 -11.60 -9.87 -1.79
CA THR A 29 -10.76 -9.00 -2.61
C THR A 29 -9.97 -8.05 -1.71
N CYS A 30 -8.65 -8.16 -1.78
CA CYS A 30 -7.73 -7.35 -1.00
C CYS A 30 -6.76 -6.60 -1.92
N VAL A 31 -6.54 -5.32 -1.63
CA VAL A 31 -5.62 -4.44 -2.34
C VAL A 31 -4.41 -4.19 -1.45
N PRO A 32 -3.24 -4.79 -1.75
CA PRO A 32 -2.05 -4.64 -0.92
C PRO A 32 -1.44 -3.23 -1.02
N GLU A 33 -0.58 -2.90 -0.06
CA GLU A 33 0.18 -1.66 -0.01
C GLU A 33 1.25 -1.62 -1.12
N ILE A 34 1.23 -0.56 -1.96
CA ILE A 34 2.16 -0.38 -3.09
C ILE A 34 3.63 -0.21 -2.65
N ILE A 35 3.86 0.37 -1.47
CA ILE A 35 5.22 0.62 -0.96
C ILE A 35 6.04 -0.67 -0.95
N ARG A 36 5.45 -1.82 -0.60
CA ARG A 36 6.19 -3.09 -0.53
C ARG A 36 6.82 -3.47 -1.87
N THR A 37 6.04 -3.38 -2.95
CA THR A 37 6.51 -3.67 -4.31
C THR A 37 7.50 -2.62 -4.80
N MET A 38 7.32 -1.35 -4.44
CA MET A 38 8.25 -0.28 -4.81
C MET A 38 9.59 -0.40 -4.07
N THR A 39 9.58 -0.76 -2.78
CA THR A 39 10.78 -1.02 -2.00
C THR A 39 11.53 -2.24 -2.53
N GLU A 40 10.83 -3.31 -2.91
CA GLU A 40 11.46 -4.48 -3.55
C GLU A 40 12.15 -4.12 -4.86
N ALA A 41 11.51 -3.31 -5.71
CA ALA A 41 12.12 -2.81 -6.94
C ALA A 41 13.36 -1.94 -6.66
N ALA A 42 13.31 -1.05 -5.66
CA ALA A 42 14.45 -0.22 -5.28
C ALA A 42 15.61 -1.03 -4.65
N LYS A 43 15.31 -2.06 -3.84
CA LYS A 43 16.32 -2.97 -3.27
C LYS A 43 17.11 -3.71 -4.35
N LEU A 44 16.44 -4.11 -5.43
CA LEU A 44 17.05 -4.81 -6.56
C LEU A 44 18.03 -3.92 -7.33
N GLU A 45 17.79 -2.61 -7.38
CA GLU A 45 18.68 -1.65 -8.03
C GLU A 45 19.91 -1.31 -7.18
N ASP A 46 19.81 -1.38 -5.84
CA ASP A 46 20.83 -0.82 -4.94
C ASP A 46 21.58 -1.86 -4.04
N ASN A 47 21.35 -3.17 -4.20
CA ASN A 47 21.99 -4.25 -3.42
C ASN A 47 21.87 -4.10 -1.87
N GLN A 48 20.89 -3.35 -1.37
CA GLN A 48 20.71 -3.14 0.07
C GLN A 48 19.74 -4.16 0.68
N ASN A 49 20.28 -5.07 1.50
CA ASN A 49 19.56 -6.22 2.05
C ASN A 49 18.55 -5.90 3.18
N GLU A 50 18.42 -4.65 3.64
CA GLU A 50 17.69 -4.39 4.89
C GLU A 50 16.89 -3.08 4.92
N ILE A 51 16.03 -2.84 3.92
CA ILE A 51 15.00 -1.79 4.07
C ILE A 51 13.83 -2.39 4.88
N THR A 52 13.84 -2.15 6.20
CA THR A 52 12.73 -2.35 7.15
C THR A 52 11.96 -1.04 7.42
N THR A 53 12.44 0.07 6.87
CA THR A 53 11.97 1.44 7.11
C THR A 53 11.30 2.01 5.85
N ASN A 54 10.62 3.15 5.97
CA ASN A 54 9.98 3.85 4.84
C ASN A 54 11.00 4.02 3.68
N PRO A 55 10.73 3.49 2.47
CA PRO A 55 11.66 3.62 1.32
C PRO A 55 12.01 5.08 0.98
N LEU A 56 11.19 6.05 1.40
CA LEU A 56 11.50 7.47 1.31
C LEU A 56 12.85 7.87 1.91
N ALA A 57 13.35 7.14 2.91
CA ALA A 57 14.63 7.45 3.54
C ALA A 57 15.86 7.18 2.64
N PHE A 58 15.66 6.49 1.51
CA PHE A 58 16.73 6.00 0.66
C PHE A 58 16.59 6.40 -0.82
N VAL A 59 15.63 7.28 -1.16
CA VAL A 59 15.42 7.75 -2.54
C VAL A 59 16.06 9.12 -2.75
N ASP A 60 16.66 9.31 -3.93
CA ASP A 60 17.30 10.57 -4.32
C ASP A 60 16.31 11.75 -4.38
N ASP A 61 15.05 11.47 -4.77
CA ASP A 61 13.96 12.45 -4.82
C ASP A 61 12.72 11.95 -4.06
N PRO A 62 12.58 12.31 -2.77
CA PRO A 62 11.42 11.96 -1.95
C PRO A 62 10.10 12.52 -2.48
N MET A 63 10.11 13.68 -3.14
CA MET A 63 8.89 14.30 -3.67
C MET A 63 8.36 13.51 -4.87
N ALA A 64 9.24 13.17 -5.82
CA ALA A 64 8.88 12.36 -6.98
C ALA A 64 8.39 10.96 -6.56
N PHE A 65 9.02 10.34 -5.56
CA PHE A 65 8.56 9.07 -5.01
C PHE A 65 7.15 9.17 -4.42
N ASN A 66 6.89 10.21 -3.62
CA ASN A 66 5.59 10.44 -3.01
C ASN A 66 4.48 10.68 -4.04
N GLN A 67 4.76 11.44 -5.09
CA GLN A 67 3.82 11.65 -6.19
C GLN A 67 3.49 10.33 -6.90
N LYS A 68 4.52 9.50 -7.17
CA LYS A 68 4.35 8.18 -7.79
C LYS A 68 3.51 7.25 -6.90
N LEU A 69 3.77 7.26 -5.60
CA LEU A 69 3.01 6.48 -4.63
C LEU A 69 1.55 6.93 -4.55
N LEU A 70 1.30 8.24 -4.44
CA LEU A 70 -0.03 8.82 -4.42
C LEU A 70 -0.83 8.46 -5.68
N HIS A 71 -0.20 8.59 -6.85
CA HIS A 71 -0.80 8.22 -8.13
C HIS A 71 -1.15 6.73 -8.16
N GLY A 72 -0.20 5.85 -7.79
CA GLY A 72 -0.42 4.41 -7.75
C GLY A 72 -1.57 4.02 -6.82
N ARG A 73 -1.66 4.62 -5.62
CA ARG A 73 -2.76 4.35 -4.67
C ARG A 73 -4.10 4.83 -5.19
N THR A 74 -4.13 5.99 -5.86
CA THR A 74 -5.35 6.52 -6.49
C THR A 74 -5.82 5.58 -7.60
N GLN A 75 -4.90 5.08 -8.41
CA GLN A 75 -5.21 4.14 -9.48
C GLN A 75 -5.74 2.81 -8.95
N GLN A 76 -5.13 2.25 -7.91
CA GLN A 76 -5.65 1.05 -7.23
C GLN A 76 -7.08 1.23 -6.72
N TYR A 77 -7.42 2.40 -6.17
CA TYR A 77 -8.78 2.69 -5.72
C TYR A 77 -9.78 2.73 -6.87
N ILE A 78 -9.40 3.36 -7.99
CA ILE A 78 -10.22 3.42 -9.21
C ILE A 78 -10.43 2.02 -9.78
N ASP A 79 -9.36 1.23 -9.91
CA ASP A 79 -9.41 -0.10 -10.52
C ASP A 79 -10.16 -1.11 -9.65
N ALA A 80 -10.02 -1.02 -8.33
CA ALA A 80 -10.84 -1.80 -7.40
C ALA A 80 -12.35 -1.56 -7.60
N SER A 81 -12.74 -0.37 -8.07
CA SER A 81 -14.15 -0.03 -8.32
C SER A 81 -14.71 -0.62 -9.63
N LYS A 82 -13.87 -1.24 -10.47
CA LYS A 82 -14.28 -1.83 -11.76
C LYS A 82 -14.62 -3.32 -11.67
N GLY A 83 -14.34 -3.96 -10.53
CA GLY A 83 -14.62 -5.37 -10.32
C GLY A 83 -16.06 -5.66 -9.89
N GLU A 84 -16.39 -6.94 -9.79
CA GLU A 84 -17.72 -7.42 -9.35
C GLU A 84 -17.82 -7.64 -7.84
N SER A 85 -16.77 -7.33 -7.07
CA SER A 85 -16.74 -7.55 -5.63
C SER A 85 -17.72 -6.65 -4.90
N GLU A 86 -18.43 -7.20 -3.91
CA GLU A 86 -19.31 -6.40 -3.04
C GLU A 86 -18.57 -5.77 -1.86
N LEU A 87 -17.38 -6.30 -1.52
CA LEU A 87 -16.54 -5.84 -0.42
C LEU A 87 -15.06 -5.93 -0.79
N ILE A 88 -14.33 -4.84 -0.61
CA ILE A 88 -12.90 -4.75 -0.90
C ILE A 88 -12.17 -4.21 0.32
N PHE A 89 -11.08 -4.86 0.69
CA PHE A 89 -10.18 -4.43 1.77
C PHE A 89 -8.91 -3.80 1.20
N PHE A 90 -8.48 -2.69 1.76
CA PHE A 90 -7.25 -2.01 1.40
C PHE A 90 -6.27 -2.09 2.56
N ASP A 91 -5.05 -2.58 2.30
CA ASP A 91 -3.92 -2.39 3.20
C ASP A 91 -3.48 -0.92 3.06
N ARG A 92 -3.89 -0.11 4.05
CA ARG A 92 -3.80 1.37 4.12
C ARG A 92 -4.70 2.15 3.15
N GLY A 93 -4.91 3.43 3.41
CA GLY A 93 -5.63 4.36 2.55
C GLY A 93 -4.72 5.29 1.76
N ILE A 94 -5.31 6.13 0.90
CA ILE A 94 -4.60 7.26 0.29
C ILE A 94 -4.08 8.26 1.36
N PRO A 95 -4.83 8.57 2.44
CA PRO A 95 -4.34 9.46 3.49
C PRO A 95 -3.07 8.97 4.22
N ASP A 96 -2.86 7.64 4.29
CA ASP A 96 -1.65 7.08 4.87
C ASP A 96 -0.38 7.50 4.09
N VAL A 97 -0.49 7.76 2.78
CA VAL A 97 0.63 8.27 1.98
C VAL A 97 1.09 9.62 2.51
N LEU A 98 0.15 10.52 2.83
CA LEU A 98 0.49 11.84 3.38
C LEU A 98 1.15 11.74 4.75
N ALA A 99 0.70 10.80 5.60
CA ALA A 99 1.31 10.56 6.90
C ALA A 99 2.77 10.08 6.81
N TYR A 100 3.18 9.51 5.67
CA TYR A 100 4.57 9.16 5.39
C TYR A 100 5.41 10.32 4.87
N MET A 101 4.79 11.39 4.35
CA MET A 101 5.48 12.55 3.78
C MET A 101 5.95 13.55 4.84
N ASP A 102 5.37 13.51 6.03
CA ASP A 102 5.57 14.49 7.09
C ASP A 102 6.77 14.16 8.00
N TYR A 103 7.68 13.28 7.54
CA TYR A 103 8.87 12.82 8.28
C TYR A 103 10.11 12.74 7.40
#